data_AF-A0A2E7M9Q1-F1
#
_entry.id   AF-A0A2E7M9Q1-F1
#
_cell.length_a   1.000
_cell.length_b   1.000
_cell.length_c   1.000
_cell.angle_alpha   90.00
_cell.angle_beta   90.00
_cell.angle_gamma   90.00
#
_symmetry.space_group_name_H-M   'P 1'
#
loop_
_entity.id
_entity.type
_entity.pdbx_description
1 polymer ?
#
loop_
_entity_poly.entity_id
_entity_poly.type
_entity_poly.pdbx_seq_one_letter_code
_entity_poly.pdbx_strand_id
1 'polypeptide(L)'
;MPLFLEDDVTPTLFVLMASAVWFGCSNVAREIVAERAIFRRERMGSLRPGPYLLSKMLLQGLFIAIQVGILLAILVPGVPLQGGVLPLAGVTLLTGLSAMALGLLLSTLARTELQAIQFVPLAILPQIMLSGILVPIAGKTATLMASLLSKPILLRWAYSAALWVEFASSTKRGQKAAGVGGAKYWERSGFVEDLLRSDLLMIAGLGLACSLVSWWVLARRDRT
;
A
#
# COMPACT_ATOMS: atom_id res chain seq x y z
N MET A 1 8.40 -26.38 10.67
CA MET A 1 7.84 -25.04 11.01
C MET A 1 8.21 -24.09 9.87
N PRO A 2 7.31 -23.22 9.36
CA PRO A 2 7.70 -22.26 8.33
C PRO A 2 8.76 -21.29 8.88
N LEU A 3 9.87 -21.13 8.15
CA LEU A 3 11.05 -20.32 8.54
C LEU A 3 10.76 -18.82 8.71
N PHE A 4 9.54 -18.37 8.37
CA PHE A 4 9.06 -17.00 8.58
C PHE A 4 8.99 -16.58 10.07
N LEU A 5 9.17 -17.53 10.99
CA LEU A 5 9.10 -17.35 12.45
C LEU A 5 10.45 -17.47 13.18
N GLU A 6 11.56 -17.73 12.49
CA GLU A 6 12.89 -17.73 13.14
C GLU A 6 13.53 -16.32 13.14
N ASP A 7 13.08 -15.41 12.28
CA ASP A 7 13.48 -14.00 12.23
C ASP A 7 12.22 -13.12 12.42
N ASP A 8 12.09 -12.43 13.56
CA ASP A 8 10.95 -11.55 13.91
C ASP A 8 10.69 -10.41 12.91
N VAL A 9 11.60 -10.19 11.97
CA VAL A 9 11.59 -9.04 11.05
C VAL A 9 10.57 -9.19 9.91
N THR A 10 10.35 -10.40 9.42
CA THR A 10 9.43 -10.66 8.28
C THR A 10 7.97 -10.29 8.60
N PRO A 11 7.35 -10.82 9.67
CA PRO A 11 5.99 -10.42 10.06
C PRO A 11 5.92 -8.94 10.47
N THR A 12 7.01 -8.40 11.00
CA THR A 12 7.09 -6.98 11.38
C THR A 12 7.02 -6.04 10.17
N LEU A 13 7.73 -6.36 9.08
CA LEU A 13 7.64 -5.62 7.82
C LEU A 13 6.23 -5.72 7.20
N PHE A 14 5.59 -6.89 7.31
CA PHE A 14 4.21 -7.05 6.89
C PHE A 14 3.27 -6.13 7.66
N VAL A 15 3.37 -6.11 8.99
CA VAL A 15 2.55 -5.24 9.85
C VAL A 15 2.83 -3.77 9.53
N LEU A 16 4.09 -3.37 9.33
CA LEU A 16 4.44 -2.00 8.92
C LEU A 16 3.73 -1.59 7.62
N MET A 17 3.80 -2.43 6.58
CA MET A 17 3.15 -2.15 5.29
C MET A 17 1.62 -2.16 5.43
N ALA A 18 1.06 -3.10 6.20
CA ALA A 18 -0.37 -3.17 6.47
C ALA A 18 -0.88 -1.93 7.21
N SER A 19 -0.11 -1.43 8.19
CA SER A 19 -0.40 -0.18 8.90
C SER A 19 -0.36 1.03 7.96
N ALA A 20 0.64 1.10 7.06
CA ALA A 20 0.71 2.17 6.06
C ALA A 20 -0.51 2.18 5.14
N VAL A 21 -0.96 1.01 4.68
CA VAL A 21 -2.19 0.86 3.90
C VAL A 21 -3.42 1.26 4.71
N TRP A 22 -3.50 0.81 5.97
CA TRP A 22 -4.63 1.09 6.86
C TRP A 22 -4.81 2.58 7.12
N PHE A 23 -3.75 3.26 7.57
CA PHE A 23 -3.80 4.69 7.85
C PHE A 23 -3.98 5.52 6.57
N GLY A 24 -3.29 5.17 5.48
CA GLY A 24 -3.44 5.85 4.19
C GLY A 24 -4.89 5.84 3.72
N CYS A 25 -5.59 4.71 3.81
CA CYS A 25 -6.99 4.58 3.40
C CYS A 25 -7.97 5.24 4.40
N SER A 26 -7.77 5.00 5.70
CA SER A 26 -8.72 5.41 6.75
C SER A 26 -8.86 6.93 6.88
N ASN A 27 -7.76 7.67 6.75
CA ASN A 27 -7.75 9.12 6.97
C ASN A 27 -8.62 9.88 5.96
N VAL A 28 -8.75 9.35 4.74
CA VAL A 28 -9.44 10.01 3.62
C VAL A 28 -10.77 9.37 3.26
N ALA A 29 -11.12 8.24 3.88
CA ALA A 29 -12.30 7.48 3.53
C ALA A 29 -13.59 8.33 3.56
N ARG A 30 -13.71 9.26 4.51
CA ARG A 30 -14.89 10.13 4.64
C ARG A 30 -14.77 11.47 3.91
N GLU A 31 -13.60 11.82 3.41
CA GLU A 31 -13.26 13.20 3.05
C GLU A 31 -14.13 13.76 1.92
N ILE A 32 -14.38 12.96 0.87
CA ILE A 32 -15.16 13.41 -0.30
C ILE A 32 -16.66 13.27 -0.04
N VAL A 33 -17.07 12.19 0.63
CA VAL A 33 -18.50 11.93 0.89
C VAL A 33 -19.08 12.92 1.92
N ALA A 34 -18.32 13.32 2.93
CA ALA A 34 -18.74 14.29 3.93
C ALA A 34 -18.88 15.71 3.35
N GLU A 35 -17.95 16.11 2.48
CA GLU A 35 -17.93 17.46 1.91
C GLU A 35 -18.74 17.59 0.61
N ARG A 36 -19.42 16.54 0.16
CA ARG A 36 -20.07 16.50 -1.16
C ARG A 36 -21.04 17.67 -1.39
N ALA A 37 -21.78 18.09 -0.37
CA ALA A 37 -22.70 19.22 -0.46
C ALA A 37 -21.96 20.55 -0.70
N ILE A 38 -20.79 20.74 -0.09
CA ILE A 38 -19.93 21.91 -0.25
C ILE A 38 -19.32 21.91 -1.64
N PHE A 39 -18.75 20.77 -2.06
CA PHE A 39 -18.18 20.61 -3.40
C PHE A 39 -19.19 20.97 -4.51
N ARG A 40 -20.45 20.53 -4.38
CA ARG A 40 -21.51 20.86 -5.35
C ARG A 40 -21.82 22.35 -5.39
N ARG A 41 -21.71 23.07 -4.26
CA ARG A 41 -21.94 24.52 -4.18
C ARG A 41 -20.80 25.30 -4.82
N GLU A 42 -19.55 25.03 -4.45
CA GLU A 42 -18.37 25.73 -4.99
C GLU A 42 -18.17 25.48 -6.49
N ARG A 43 -18.64 24.33 -6.98
CA ARG A 43 -18.64 24.01 -8.41
C ARG A 43 -19.53 24.93 -9.24
N MET A 44 -20.61 25.47 -8.69
CA MET A 44 -21.40 26.52 -9.37
C MET A 44 -20.59 27.81 -9.56
N GLY A 45 -19.54 28.01 -8.76
CA GLY A 45 -18.58 29.11 -8.85
C GLY A 45 -17.32 28.83 -9.68
N SER A 46 -17.27 27.74 -10.47
CA SER A 46 -16.18 27.33 -11.39
C SER A 46 -15.11 26.35 -10.85
N LEU A 47 -15.32 25.68 -9.72
CA LEU A 47 -14.35 24.68 -9.23
C LEU A 47 -14.26 23.43 -10.13
N ARG A 48 -13.04 23.04 -10.51
CA ARG A 48 -12.75 21.82 -11.28
C ARG A 48 -12.47 20.61 -10.37
N PRO A 49 -12.90 19.38 -10.73
CA PRO A 49 -12.65 18.18 -9.91
C PRO A 49 -11.17 17.83 -9.72
N GLY A 50 -10.32 18.16 -10.71
CA GLY A 50 -8.89 17.85 -10.67
C GLY A 50 -8.14 18.60 -9.55
N PRO A 51 -8.14 19.94 -9.54
CA PRO A 51 -7.53 20.74 -8.47
C PRO A 51 -8.06 20.39 -7.07
N TYR A 52 -9.35 20.08 -6.95
CA TYR A 52 -9.96 19.62 -5.69
C TYR A 52 -9.37 18.30 -5.18
N LEU A 53 -9.22 17.29 -6.05
CA LEU A 53 -8.59 16.04 -5.66
C LEU A 53 -7.11 16.23 -5.31
N LEU A 54 -6.39 17.03 -6.12
CA LEU A 54 -4.98 17.31 -5.87
C LEU A 54 -4.76 18.03 -4.53
N SER A 55 -5.62 18.99 -4.17
CA SER A 55 -5.49 19.68 -2.88
C SER A 55 -5.65 18.72 -1.69
N LYS A 56 -6.60 17.77 -1.78
CA LYS A 56 -6.79 16.72 -0.77
C LYS A 56 -5.58 15.78 -0.69
N MET A 57 -5.12 15.30 -1.85
CA MET A 57 -3.95 14.42 -1.93
C MET A 57 -2.67 15.08 -1.38
N LEU A 58 -2.45 16.37 -1.65
CA LEU A 58 -1.29 17.10 -1.14
C LEU A 58 -1.33 17.27 0.37
N LEU A 59 -2.47 17.72 0.91
CA LEU A 59 -2.64 17.92 2.35
C LEU A 59 -2.49 16.60 3.10
N GLN A 60 -3.20 15.57 2.66
CA GLN A 60 -3.12 14.25 3.28
C GLN A 60 -1.74 13.60 3.09
N GLY A 61 -1.09 13.83 1.96
CA GLY A 61 0.27 13.33 1.71
C GLY A 61 1.28 13.81 2.75
N LEU A 62 1.14 15.06 3.21
CA LEU A 62 1.95 15.60 4.31
C LEU A 62 1.69 14.85 5.64
N PHE A 63 0.42 14.61 5.98
CA PHE A 63 0.07 13.84 7.17
C PHE A 63 0.60 12.41 7.11
N ILE A 64 0.56 11.77 5.94
CA ILE A 64 1.12 10.43 5.74
C ILE A 64 2.64 10.44 5.93
N ALA A 65 3.35 11.44 5.42
CA ALA A 65 4.79 11.57 5.64
C ALA A 65 5.14 11.63 7.14
N ILE A 66 4.37 12.40 7.91
CA ILE A 66 4.51 12.48 9.37
C ILE A 66 4.20 11.13 10.02
N GLN A 67 3.09 10.49 9.66
CA GLN A 67 2.69 9.19 10.20
C GLN A 67 3.72 8.10 9.92
N VAL A 68 4.30 8.07 8.72
CA VAL A 68 5.39 7.15 8.36
C VAL A 68 6.63 7.41 9.20
N GLY A 69 6.99 8.68 9.41
CA GLY A 69 8.09 9.05 10.30
C GLY A 69 7.87 8.53 11.72
N ILE A 70 6.67 8.69 12.27
CA ILE A 70 6.31 8.20 13.60
C ILE A 70 6.36 6.67 13.67
N LEU A 71 5.77 5.97 12.69
CA LEU A 71 5.79 4.50 12.65
C LEU A 71 7.21 3.96 12.64
N LEU A 72 8.10 4.54 11.84
CA LEU A 72 9.50 4.12 11.79
C LEU A 72 10.27 4.50 13.05
N ALA A 73 10.00 5.65 13.65
CA ALA A 73 10.61 6.04 14.93
C ALA A 73 10.28 5.06 16.06
N ILE A 74 9.07 4.47 16.04
CA ILE A 74 8.67 3.43 16.99
C ILE A 74 9.34 2.09 16.63
N LEU A 75 9.42 1.75 15.34
CA LEU A 75 9.87 0.45 14.86
C LEU A 75 11.39 0.25 14.96
N VAL A 76 12.15 1.23 14.48
CA VAL A 76 13.61 1.13 14.31
C VAL A 76 14.36 0.78 15.61
N PRO A 77 14.01 1.33 16.79
CA PRO A 77 14.67 0.94 18.04
C PRO A 77 14.35 -0.48 18.51
N GLY A 78 13.17 -1.01 18.13
CA GLY A 78 12.66 -2.29 18.65
C GLY A 78 13.00 -3.50 17.77
N VAL A 79 13.51 -3.28 16.56
CA VAL A 79 13.67 -4.33 15.55
C VAL A 79 15.06 -4.28 14.95
N PRO A 80 15.80 -5.42 14.89
CA PRO A 80 17.13 -5.47 14.29
C PRO A 80 17.04 -5.44 12.75
N LEU A 81 16.66 -4.28 12.21
CA LEU A 81 16.64 -3.98 10.78
C LEU A 81 18.08 -3.85 10.28
N GLN A 82 18.40 -4.54 9.19
CA GLN A 82 19.69 -4.48 8.54
C GLN A 82 19.63 -3.69 7.23
N GLY A 83 18.44 -3.49 6.67
CA GLY A 83 18.20 -2.62 5.53
C GLY A 83 18.38 -1.14 5.87
N GLY A 84 18.51 -0.32 4.83
CA GLY A 84 18.54 1.13 5.00
C GLY A 84 17.19 1.66 5.45
N VAL A 85 17.16 2.44 6.54
CA VAL A 85 15.93 3.09 7.04
C VAL A 85 15.33 4.04 6.02
N LEU A 86 16.18 4.76 5.26
CA LEU A 86 15.70 5.72 4.27
C LEU A 86 14.98 5.06 3.06
N PRO A 87 15.52 4.00 2.43
CA PRO A 87 14.76 3.18 1.47
C PRO A 87 13.45 2.63 2.04
N LEU A 88 13.46 2.13 3.28
CA LEU A 88 12.26 1.60 3.92
C LEU A 88 11.20 2.70 4.13
N ALA A 89 11.62 3.90 4.53
CA ALA A 89 10.76 5.08 4.61
C ALA A 89 10.18 5.46 3.25
N GLY A 90 10.97 5.42 2.19
CA GLY A 90 10.50 5.69 0.82
C GLY A 90 9.42 4.71 0.36
N VAL A 91 9.62 3.40 0.57
CA VAL A 91 8.63 2.36 0.25
C VAL A 91 7.35 2.53 1.07
N THR A 92 7.50 2.77 2.38
CA THR A 92 6.37 2.94 3.30
C THR A 92 5.55 4.19 2.93
N LEU A 93 6.22 5.30 2.62
CA LEU A 93 5.59 6.54 2.17
C LEU A 93 4.84 6.35 0.86
N LEU A 94 5.48 5.76 -0.15
CA LEU A 94 4.84 5.50 -1.43
C LEU A 94 3.60 4.61 -1.27
N THR A 95 3.70 3.57 -0.42
CA THR A 95 2.58 2.69 -0.08
C THR A 95 1.44 3.47 0.56
N GLY A 96 1.74 4.33 1.54
CA GLY A 96 0.74 5.18 2.19
C GLY A 96 0.04 6.12 1.21
N LEU A 97 0.79 6.75 0.29
CA LEU A 97 0.24 7.63 -0.74
C LEU A 97 -0.67 6.87 -1.73
N SER A 98 -0.29 5.66 -2.14
CA SER A 98 -1.13 4.83 -3.00
C SER A 98 -2.38 4.32 -2.26
N ALA A 99 -2.26 4.01 -0.98
CA ALA A 99 -3.40 3.62 -0.15
C ALA A 99 -4.37 4.79 0.11
N MET A 100 -3.85 6.01 0.19
CA MET A 100 -4.66 7.23 0.20
C MET A 100 -5.45 7.39 -1.09
N ALA A 101 -4.84 7.17 -2.25
CA ALA A 101 -5.57 7.21 -3.52
C ALA A 101 -6.70 6.16 -3.56
N LEU A 102 -6.47 4.97 -3.00
CA LEU A 102 -7.51 3.95 -2.83
C LEU A 102 -8.62 4.42 -1.87
N GLY A 103 -8.27 5.02 -0.72
CA GLY A 103 -9.25 5.55 0.23
C GLY A 103 -10.11 6.66 -0.36
N LEU A 104 -9.52 7.58 -1.13
CA LEU A 104 -10.24 8.61 -1.88
C LEU A 104 -11.20 7.98 -2.91
N LEU A 105 -10.76 6.94 -3.62
CA LEU A 105 -11.63 6.19 -4.54
C LEU A 105 -12.84 5.62 -3.80
N LEU A 106 -12.64 4.95 -2.66
CA LEU A 106 -13.75 4.43 -1.85
C LEU A 106 -14.68 5.56 -1.39
N SER A 107 -14.12 6.71 -1.00
CA SER A 107 -14.89 7.90 -0.62
C SER A 107 -15.75 8.44 -1.77
N THR A 108 -15.23 8.46 -3.01
CA THR A 108 -16.00 8.88 -4.18
C THR A 108 -17.17 7.94 -4.46
N LEU A 109 -16.97 6.63 -4.28
CA LEU A 109 -17.98 5.61 -4.57
C LEU A 109 -19.10 5.61 -3.52
N ALA A 110 -18.77 5.89 -2.26
CA ALA A 110 -19.70 5.94 -1.16
C ALA A 110 -20.82 6.97 -1.37
N ARG A 111 -22.01 6.61 -0.86
CA ARG A 111 -23.22 7.46 -0.83
C ARG A 111 -23.40 8.13 0.53
N THR A 112 -22.93 7.50 1.60
CA THR A 112 -22.99 8.03 2.98
C THR A 112 -21.64 7.87 3.66
N GLU A 113 -21.39 8.67 4.69
CA GLU A 113 -20.15 8.59 5.47
C GLU A 113 -19.99 7.23 6.17
N LEU A 114 -21.09 6.66 6.68
CA LEU A 114 -21.06 5.34 7.30
C LEU A 114 -20.66 4.26 6.29
N GLN A 115 -21.17 4.33 5.06
CA GLN A 115 -20.78 3.40 3.99
C GLN A 115 -19.30 3.51 3.66
N ALA A 116 -18.73 4.72 3.62
CA ALA A 116 -17.31 4.92 3.42
C ALA A 116 -16.46 4.25 4.53
N ILE A 117 -16.85 4.41 5.80
CA ILE A 117 -16.16 3.76 6.93
C ILE A 117 -16.19 2.24 6.79
N GLN A 118 -17.30 1.66 6.34
CA GLN A 118 -17.44 0.21 6.15
C GLN A 118 -16.66 -0.32 4.94
N PHE A 119 -16.43 0.51 3.91
CA PHE A 119 -15.64 0.11 2.75
C PHE A 119 -14.15 -0.06 3.08
N VAL A 120 -13.61 0.69 4.03
CA VAL A 120 -12.20 0.60 4.43
C VAL A 120 -11.79 -0.82 4.84
N PRO A 121 -12.40 -1.47 5.86
CA PRO A 121 -12.02 -2.82 6.25
C PRO A 121 -12.34 -3.84 5.14
N LEU A 122 -13.41 -3.66 4.37
CA LEU A 122 -13.74 -4.52 3.24
C LEU A 122 -12.68 -4.48 2.13
N ALA A 123 -12.03 -3.33 1.93
CA ALA A 123 -10.94 -3.18 0.98
C ALA A 123 -9.59 -3.67 1.54
N ILE A 124 -9.38 -3.60 2.86
CA ILE A 124 -8.11 -4.00 3.50
C ILE A 124 -8.06 -5.52 3.73
N LEU A 125 -9.16 -6.17 4.09
CA LEU A 125 -9.18 -7.62 4.36
C LEU A 125 -8.65 -8.46 3.19
N PRO A 126 -9.09 -8.26 1.93
CA PRO A 126 -8.52 -8.97 0.78
C PRO A 126 -7.03 -8.66 0.60
N GLN A 127 -6.59 -7.45 0.93
CA GLN A 127 -5.18 -7.09 0.82
C GLN A 127 -4.30 -7.87 1.79
N ILE A 128 -4.76 -8.06 3.03
CA ILE A 128 -4.08 -8.88 4.04
C ILE A 128 -4.01 -10.34 3.56
N MET A 129 -5.14 -10.90 3.12
CA MET A 129 -5.23 -12.30 2.67
C MET A 129 -4.32 -12.59 1.47
N LEU A 130 -4.28 -11.69 0.48
CA LEU A 130 -3.57 -11.87 -0.78
C LEU A 130 -2.21 -11.14 -0.83
N SER A 131 -1.68 -10.74 0.32
CA SER A 131 -0.37 -10.08 0.45
C SER A 131 0.82 -10.99 0.15
N GLY A 132 0.63 -12.31 0.24
CA GLY A 132 1.68 -13.31 0.09
C GLY A 132 2.22 -13.89 1.40
N ILE A 133 1.87 -13.29 2.56
CA ILE A 133 2.28 -13.85 3.87
C ILE A 133 1.39 -15.01 4.32
N LEU A 134 0.08 -14.93 4.08
CA LEU A 134 -0.91 -15.93 4.49
C LEU A 134 -1.16 -16.98 3.42
N VAL A 135 -1.29 -16.54 2.16
CA VAL A 135 -1.53 -17.39 1.00
C VAL A 135 -0.31 -17.33 0.09
N PRO A 136 0.29 -18.47 -0.32
CA PRO A 136 1.35 -18.47 -1.31
C PRO A 136 0.79 -18.05 -2.67
N ILE A 137 1.23 -16.88 -3.13
CA ILE A 137 0.77 -16.22 -4.36
C ILE A 137 1.72 -16.40 -5.54
N ALA A 138 2.93 -16.93 -5.29
CA ALA A 138 3.91 -17.22 -6.31
C ALA A 138 4.80 -18.43 -5.91
N GLY A 139 5.46 -19.03 -6.90
CA GLY A 139 6.20 -20.30 -6.76
C GLY A 139 5.36 -21.54 -7.10
N LYS A 140 5.95 -22.74 -6.92
CA LYS A 140 5.36 -24.03 -7.34
C LYS A 140 4.07 -24.42 -6.61
N THR A 141 3.82 -23.81 -5.45
CA THR A 141 2.63 -24.05 -4.61
C THR A 141 1.51 -23.05 -4.86
N ALA A 142 1.74 -22.03 -5.70
CA ALA A 142 0.74 -21.01 -5.99
C ALA A 142 -0.24 -21.48 -7.07
N THR A 143 -1.53 -21.42 -6.77
CA THR A 143 -2.58 -21.64 -7.76
C THR A 143 -2.61 -20.46 -8.75
N LEU A 144 -2.85 -20.73 -10.03
CA LEU A 144 -2.99 -19.70 -11.07
C LEU A 144 -4.00 -18.59 -10.70
N MET A 145 -5.08 -18.95 -10.00
CA MET A 145 -6.07 -17.98 -9.53
C MET A 145 -5.53 -17.06 -8.44
N ALA A 146 -4.72 -17.57 -7.51
CA ALA A 146 -4.14 -16.77 -6.43
C ALA A 146 -3.12 -15.76 -6.98
N SER A 147 -2.30 -16.17 -7.95
CA SER A 147 -1.31 -15.27 -8.57
C SER A 147 -1.98 -14.15 -9.38
N LEU A 148 -3.07 -14.44 -10.09
CA LEU A 148 -3.84 -13.43 -10.83
C LEU A 148 -4.55 -12.45 -9.90
N LEU A 149 -5.23 -12.95 -8.86
CA LEU A 149 -5.98 -12.12 -7.91
C LEU A 149 -5.07 -11.26 -7.03
N SER A 150 -3.80 -11.65 -6.86
CA SER A 150 -2.84 -10.90 -6.07
C SER A 150 -2.24 -9.70 -6.83
N LYS A 151 -2.20 -9.72 -8.16
CA LYS A 151 -1.67 -8.59 -8.98
C LYS A 151 -2.25 -7.21 -8.64
N PRO A 152 -3.57 -7.01 -8.43
CA PRO A 152 -4.14 -5.72 -8.05
C PRO A 152 -3.96 -5.35 -6.57
N ILE A 153 -3.39 -6.24 -5.75
CA ILE A 153 -3.30 -6.05 -4.30
C ILE A 153 -2.11 -5.17 -3.95
N LEU A 154 -2.37 -3.94 -3.49
CA LEU A 154 -1.33 -2.97 -3.13
C LEU A 154 -0.39 -3.52 -2.05
N LEU A 155 -0.93 -4.12 -0.98
CA LEU A 155 -0.15 -4.64 0.14
C LEU A 155 0.85 -5.73 -0.27
N ARG A 156 0.57 -6.48 -1.34
CA ARG A 156 1.46 -7.50 -1.90
C ARG A 156 2.78 -6.88 -2.37
N TRP A 157 2.67 -5.88 -3.25
CA TRP A 157 3.81 -5.20 -3.84
C TRP A 157 4.58 -4.39 -2.78
N ALA A 158 3.85 -3.74 -1.86
CA ALA A 158 4.45 -3.04 -0.72
C ALA A 158 5.28 -3.98 0.16
N TYR A 159 4.74 -5.15 0.48
CA TYR A 159 5.41 -6.15 1.29
C TYR A 159 6.65 -6.72 0.59
N SER A 160 6.54 -7.08 -0.70
CA SER A 160 7.68 -7.50 -1.52
C SER A 160 8.81 -6.44 -1.54
N ALA A 161 8.46 -5.17 -1.78
CA ALA A 161 9.42 -4.07 -1.79
C ALA A 161 10.12 -3.89 -0.43
N ALA A 162 9.39 -4.03 0.68
CA ALA A 162 9.98 -3.94 2.02
C ALA A 162 10.95 -5.09 2.30
N LEU A 163 10.65 -6.31 1.85
CA LEU A 163 11.56 -7.45 1.93
C LEU A 163 12.83 -7.21 1.10
N TRP A 164 12.70 -6.68 -0.12
CA TRP A 164 13.85 -6.34 -0.96
C TRP A 164 14.77 -5.29 -0.33
N VAL A 165 14.23 -4.33 0.43
CA VAL A 165 15.03 -3.34 1.16
C VAL A 165 15.81 -3.98 2.31
N GLU A 166 15.18 -4.89 3.07
CA GLU A 166 15.79 -5.53 4.23
C GLU A 166 16.83 -6.61 3.84
N PHE A 167 16.50 -7.43 2.83
CA PHE A 167 17.32 -8.53 2.33
C PHE A 167 18.21 -8.11 1.15
N ALA A 168 18.49 -6.82 0.98
CA ALA A 168 19.40 -6.32 -0.04
C ALA A 168 20.78 -7.03 0.06
N SER A 169 21.43 -7.28 -1.07
CA SER A 169 22.70 -8.02 -1.12
C SER A 169 23.85 -7.38 -0.34
N SER A 170 23.73 -6.10 0.01
CA SER A 170 24.66 -5.36 0.86
C SER A 170 24.52 -5.67 2.36
N THR A 171 23.42 -6.28 2.80
CA THR A 171 23.17 -6.58 4.22
C THR A 171 23.68 -7.96 4.60
N LYS A 172 24.05 -8.17 5.87
CA LYS A 172 24.51 -9.49 6.35
C LYS A 172 23.42 -10.55 6.19
N ARG A 173 22.14 -10.16 6.39
CA ARG A 173 20.96 -11.00 6.17
C ARG A 173 20.77 -11.34 4.69
N GLY A 174 20.98 -10.38 3.77
CA GLY A 174 20.98 -10.63 2.34
C GLY A 174 22.12 -11.56 1.88
N GLN A 175 23.33 -11.41 2.43
CA GLN A 175 24.47 -12.30 2.15
C GLN A 175 24.26 -13.72 2.69
N LYS A 176 23.70 -13.86 3.90
CA LYS A 176 23.29 -15.17 4.44
C LYS A 176 22.19 -15.81 3.59
N ALA A 177 21.21 -15.03 3.17
CA ALA A 177 20.17 -15.51 2.27
C ALA A 177 20.79 -16.00 0.96
N ALA A 178 21.73 -15.27 0.37
CA ALA A 178 22.45 -15.67 -0.85
C ALA A 178 23.30 -16.94 -0.67
N GLY A 179 24.04 -17.05 0.44
CA GLY A 179 24.98 -18.15 0.72
C GLY A 179 24.33 -19.49 1.10
N VAL A 180 23.12 -19.48 1.69
CA VAL A 180 22.35 -20.69 2.03
C VAL A 180 21.38 -21.09 0.89
N GLY A 181 21.62 -20.55 -0.31
CA GLY A 181 20.79 -20.71 -1.49
C GLY A 181 19.76 -19.59 -1.60
N GLY A 182 20.20 -18.40 -1.99
CA GLY A 182 19.31 -17.23 -2.19
C GLY A 182 18.14 -17.54 -3.11
N ALA A 183 18.38 -18.38 -4.12
CA ALA A 183 17.33 -18.94 -4.96
C ALA A 183 16.23 -19.64 -4.14
N LYS A 184 16.59 -20.45 -3.14
CA LYS A 184 15.64 -21.19 -2.28
C LYS A 184 14.84 -20.28 -1.35
N TYR A 185 15.39 -19.17 -0.85
CA TYR A 185 14.63 -18.18 -0.07
C TYR A 185 13.63 -17.45 -0.96
N TRP A 186 14.09 -16.91 -2.08
CA TRP A 186 13.23 -16.15 -2.99
C TRP A 186 12.18 -17.05 -3.65
N GLU A 187 12.53 -18.27 -4.09
CA GLU A 187 11.60 -19.28 -4.60
C GLU A 187 10.56 -19.68 -3.57
N ARG A 188 10.94 -19.71 -2.28
CA ARG A 188 10.03 -20.03 -1.17
C ARG A 188 9.15 -18.85 -0.75
N SER A 189 9.66 -17.62 -0.87
CA SER A 189 8.89 -16.39 -0.66
C SER A 189 7.95 -16.09 -1.84
N GLY A 190 8.21 -16.67 -3.00
CA GLY A 190 7.44 -16.49 -4.24
C GLY A 190 7.85 -15.26 -5.06
N PHE A 191 8.69 -14.35 -4.54
CA PHE A 191 8.97 -13.07 -5.18
C PHE A 191 10.24 -13.07 -6.08
N VAL A 192 10.60 -14.20 -6.68
CA VAL A 192 11.85 -14.35 -7.47
C VAL A 192 11.92 -13.41 -8.67
N GLU A 193 10.78 -13.14 -9.30
CA GLU A 193 10.71 -12.31 -10.51
C GLU A 193 10.49 -10.83 -10.21
N ASP A 194 10.08 -10.51 -8.98
CA ASP A 194 9.76 -9.15 -8.57
C ASP A 194 11.07 -8.44 -8.21
N LEU A 195 11.43 -7.37 -8.94
CA LEU A 195 12.53 -6.48 -8.57
C LEU A 195 11.97 -5.32 -7.74
N LEU A 196 12.78 -4.76 -6.84
CA LEU A 196 12.42 -3.54 -6.11
C LEU A 196 11.89 -2.43 -7.05
N ARG A 197 12.44 -2.31 -8.26
CA ARG A 197 11.97 -1.34 -9.27
C ARG A 197 10.57 -1.66 -9.79
N SER A 198 10.26 -2.92 -10.10
CA SER A 198 8.92 -3.31 -10.57
C SER A 198 7.88 -3.12 -9.46
N ASP A 199 8.24 -3.42 -8.22
CA ASP A 199 7.34 -3.27 -7.08
C ASP A 199 6.98 -1.80 -6.84
N LEU A 200 7.98 -0.92 -6.87
CA LEU A 200 7.76 0.53 -6.75
C LEU A 200 6.89 1.07 -7.90
N LEU A 201 7.12 0.60 -9.13
CA LEU A 201 6.30 0.98 -10.29
C LEU A 201 4.85 0.51 -10.14
N MET A 202 4.62 -0.69 -9.61
CA MET A 202 3.27 -1.22 -9.39
C MET A 202 2.55 -0.51 -8.24
N ILE A 203 3.25 -0.19 -7.15
CA ILE A 203 2.69 0.60 -6.04
C ILE A 203 2.27 1.97 -6.57
N ALA A 204 3.15 2.68 -7.28
CA ALA A 204 2.86 3.99 -7.86
C ALA A 204 1.74 3.91 -8.92
N GLY A 205 1.78 2.90 -9.79
CA GLY A 205 0.80 2.67 -10.84
C GLY A 205 -0.59 2.40 -10.30
N LEU A 206 -0.73 1.58 -9.26
CA LEU A 206 -2.01 1.34 -8.58
C LEU A 206 -2.55 2.61 -7.92
N GLY A 207 -1.68 3.40 -7.29
CA GLY A 207 -2.03 4.71 -6.72
C GLY A 207 -2.57 5.66 -7.79
N LEU A 208 -1.83 5.83 -8.90
CA LEU A 208 -2.24 6.67 -10.02
C LEU A 208 -3.54 6.19 -10.65
N ALA A 209 -3.71 4.89 -10.84
CA ALA A 209 -4.96 4.32 -11.35
C ALA A 209 -6.14 4.67 -10.43
N CYS A 210 -5.99 4.52 -9.11
CA CYS A 210 -7.03 4.88 -8.15
C CYS A 210 -7.37 6.39 -8.20
N SER A 211 -6.36 7.26 -8.31
CA SER A 211 -6.55 8.70 -8.45
C SER A 211 -7.28 9.07 -9.76
N LEU A 212 -6.90 8.46 -10.89
CA LEU A 212 -7.54 8.68 -12.18
C LEU A 212 -8.99 8.21 -12.20
N VAL A 213 -9.27 7.05 -11.60
CA VAL A 213 -10.64 6.54 -11.47
C VAL A 213 -11.46 7.45 -10.54
N SER A 214 -10.90 7.92 -9.42
CA SER A 214 -11.56 8.87 -8.52
C SER A 214 -11.94 10.16 -9.25
N TRP A 215 -11.01 10.69 -10.04
CA TRP A 215 -11.24 11.87 -10.88
C TRP A 215 -12.33 11.62 -11.92
N TRP A 216 -12.29 10.48 -12.60
CA TRP A 216 -13.28 10.11 -13.60
C TRP A 216 -14.68 9.89 -13.01
N VAL A 217 -14.79 9.27 -11.82
CA VAL A 217 -16.06 9.08 -11.11
C VAL A 217 -16.68 10.42 -10.76
N LEU A 218 -15.89 11.36 -10.24
CA LEU A 218 -16.33 12.73 -9.97
C LEU A 218 -16.76 13.41 -11.28
N ALA A 219 -15.91 13.39 -12.31
CA ALA A 219 -16.18 14.00 -13.61
C ALA A 219 -17.39 13.42 -14.37
N ARG A 220 -17.83 12.19 -14.04
CA ARG A 220 -19.02 11.56 -14.63
C ARG A 220 -20.31 11.88 -13.88
N ARG A 221 -20.30 11.82 -12.54
CA ARG A 221 -21.45 12.24 -11.72
C ARG A 221 -21.83 13.70 -11.91
N ASP A 222 -20.93 14.45 -12.53
CA ASP A 222 -21.10 15.81 -12.97
C ASP A 222 -22.05 16.00 -14.17
N ARG A 223 -22.33 14.97 -14.97
CA ARG A 223 -23.13 15.06 -16.21
C ARG A 223 -24.60 14.62 -16.06
N THR A 224 -24.95 14.05 -14.91
CA THR A 224 -26.28 13.53 -14.56
C THR A 224 -26.89 14.38 -13.47
#